data_AF-A0A0B2UUK8-F1
#
_entry.id   AF-A0A0B2UUK8-F1
#
_cell.length_a   1.000
_cell.length_b   1.000
_cell.length_c   1.000
_cell.angle_alpha   90.00
_cell.angle_beta   90.00
_cell.angle_gamma   90.00
#
_symmetry.space_group_name_H-M   'P 1'
#
loop_
_entity.id
_entity.type
_entity.pdbx_description
1 polymer ?
#
loop_
_entity_poly.entity_id
_entity_poly.type
_entity_poly.pdbx_seq_one_letter_code
_entity_poly.pdbx_strand_id
1 'polypeptide(L)'
;MTVVRSLSDYFKTLNTLLGAESWRMAEEAAKFFSIKGAHTQCKFLQIETAAVERRPQIDSVFDDLACLHLMVLHALSKNKFAHAFSTQAQVHQQVTT
;
A
#
# COMPACT_ATOMS: atom_id res chain seq x y z
N MET A 1 11.97 15.02 5.04
CA MET A 1 11.26 13.73 4.98
C MET A 1 9.99 13.85 5.78
N THR A 2 8.82 13.67 5.16
CA THR A 2 7.52 13.71 5.84
C THR A 2 7.44 12.50 6.78
N VAL A 3 7.39 12.75 8.08
CA VAL A 3 7.31 11.68 9.08
C VAL A 3 5.85 11.23 9.15
N VAL A 4 5.53 10.08 8.57
CA VAL A 4 4.21 9.45 8.70
C VAL A 4 4.11 8.81 10.09
N ARG A 5 3.10 9.20 10.87
CA ARG A 5 2.92 8.76 12.25
C ARG A 5 1.65 7.94 12.48
N SER A 6 0.74 7.97 11.50
CA SER A 6 -0.53 7.26 11.55
C SER A 6 -0.99 6.90 10.14
N LEU A 7 -1.98 6.01 10.06
CA LEU A 7 -2.64 5.67 8.81
C LEU A 7 -3.31 6.90 8.17
N SER A 8 -3.90 7.78 8.98
CA SER A 8 -4.47 9.04 8.48
C SER A 8 -3.40 9.94 7.86
N ASP A 9 -2.20 10.00 8.44
CA ASP A 9 -1.11 10.83 7.91
C ASP A 9 -0.57 10.24 6.60
N TYR A 10 -0.57 8.91 6.47
CA TYR A 10 -0.17 8.22 5.24
C TYR A 10 -1.06 8.64 4.06
N PHE A 11 -2.38 8.48 4.22
CA PHE A 11 -3.34 8.87 3.17
C PHE A 11 -3.34 10.38 2.91
N LYS A 12 -3.27 11.22 3.94
CA LYS A 12 -3.14 12.68 3.75
C LYS A 12 -1.89 13.06 2.97
N THR A 13 -0.76 12.39 3.24
CA THR A 13 0.50 12.64 2.53
C THR A 13 0.37 12.25 1.06
N LEU A 14 -0.20 11.08 0.77
CA LEU A 14 -0.47 10.65 -0.60
C LEU A 14 -1.38 11.63 -1.34
N ASN A 15 -2.51 12.03 -0.73
CA ASN A 15 -3.42 13.01 -1.34
C ASN A 15 -2.75 14.35 -1.61
N THR A 16 -1.88 14.80 -0.71
CA THR A 16 -1.11 16.05 -0.89
C THR A 16 -0.14 15.95 -2.06
N LEU A 17 0.58 14.83 -2.18
CA LEU A 17 1.56 14.62 -3.25
C LEU A 17 0.87 14.43 -4.61
N LEU A 18 -0.20 13.65 -4.66
CA LEU A 18 -0.93 13.36 -5.89
C LEU A 18 -1.76 14.56 -6.37
N GLY A 19 -2.36 15.32 -5.45
CA GLY A 19 -3.12 16.53 -5.77
C GLY A 19 -2.26 17.70 -6.26
N ALA A 20 -0.93 17.61 -6.17
CA ALA A 20 -0.02 18.60 -6.74
C ALA A 20 0.19 18.42 -8.25
N GLU A 21 -0.27 17.32 -8.84
CA GLU A 21 -0.30 17.05 -10.30
C GLU A 21 1.01 17.36 -11.05
N SER A 22 2.15 17.13 -10.39
CA SER A 22 3.47 17.37 -10.98
C SER A 22 4.31 16.10 -10.95
N TRP A 23 5.14 15.92 -11.99
CA TRP A 23 6.00 14.75 -12.13
C TRP A 23 6.85 14.50 -10.88
N ARG A 24 7.48 15.55 -10.37
CA ARG A 24 8.29 15.50 -9.14
C ARG A 24 7.50 14.99 -7.94
N MET A 25 6.23 15.39 -7.78
CA MET A 25 5.41 14.94 -6.65
C MET A 25 4.87 13.53 -6.86
N ALA A 26 4.62 13.14 -8.11
CA ALA A 26 4.30 11.75 -8.46
C ALA A 26 5.47 10.80 -8.16
N GLU A 27 6.71 11.20 -8.43
CA GLU A 27 7.91 10.44 -8.04
C GLU A 27 8.04 10.29 -6.52
N GLU A 28 7.74 11.35 -5.76
CA GLU A 28 7.70 11.24 -4.30
C GLU A 28 6.56 10.32 -3.84
N ALA A 29 5.37 10.40 -4.43
CA ALA A 29 4.26 9.50 -4.12
C ALA A 29 4.58 8.03 -4.44
N ALA A 30 5.28 7.76 -5.54
CA ALA A 30 5.71 6.41 -5.92
C ALA A 30 6.58 5.75 -4.83
N LYS A 31 7.38 6.53 -4.10
CA LYS A 31 8.17 6.01 -2.96
C LYS A 31 7.28 5.46 -1.84
N PHE A 32 6.08 6.00 -1.64
CA PHE A 32 5.10 5.53 -0.65
C PHE A 32 4.38 4.23 -1.08
N PHE A 33 4.47 3.85 -2.35
CA PHE A 33 4.00 2.54 -2.86
C PHE A 33 5.13 1.50 -2.95
N SER A 34 6.37 1.86 -2.59
CA SER A 34 7.47 0.91 -2.53
C SER A 34 7.36 0.00 -1.31
N ILE A 35 7.48 -1.31 -1.51
CA ILE A 35 7.59 -2.30 -0.43
C ILE A 35 8.93 -2.22 0.33
N LYS A 36 9.91 -1.48 -0.19
CA LYS A 36 11.24 -1.26 0.43
C LYS A 36 11.42 0.17 0.97
N GLY A 37 10.37 0.98 0.96
CA GLY A 37 10.43 2.35 1.49
C GLY A 37 10.60 2.39 3.01
N ALA A 38 11.09 3.50 3.56
CA ALA A 38 11.28 3.64 5.01
C ALA A 38 9.96 3.54 5.80
N HIS A 39 8.85 3.97 5.20
CA HIS A 39 7.51 3.88 5.79
C HIS A 39 7.06 2.44 6.02
N THR A 40 7.61 1.46 5.30
CA THR A 40 7.18 0.06 5.45
C THR A 40 7.55 -0.54 6.80
N GLN A 41 8.46 0.09 7.56
CA GLN A 41 8.81 -0.29 8.93
C GLN A 41 7.76 0.18 9.97
N CYS A 42 6.82 1.04 9.58
CA CYS A 42 5.77 1.54 10.45
C CYS A 42 4.73 0.46 10.75
N LYS A 43 4.69 -0.05 11.98
CA LYS A 43 3.76 -1.12 12.41
C LYS A 43 2.29 -0.79 12.14
N PHE A 44 1.89 0.49 12.23
CA PHE A 44 0.51 0.91 11.97
C PHE A 44 0.08 0.77 10.50
N LEU A 45 1.02 0.59 9.56
CA LEU A 45 0.72 0.30 8.15
C LEU A 45 0.61 -1.19 7.86
N GLN A 46 1.00 -2.04 8.81
CA GLN A 46 1.06 -3.49 8.65
C GLN A 46 -0.11 -4.21 9.35
N ILE A 47 -1.09 -3.48 9.88
CA ILE A 47 -2.26 -4.07 10.54
C ILE A 47 -3.29 -4.51 9.49
N GLU A 48 -4.03 -5.57 9.78
CA GLU A 48 -4.97 -6.20 8.84
C GLU A 48 -6.07 -5.24 8.38
N THR A 49 -6.53 -4.39 9.29
CA THR A 49 -7.60 -3.42 9.06
C THR A 49 -7.13 -2.15 8.35
N ALA A 50 -5.83 -1.97 8.10
CA ALA A 50 -5.29 -0.72 7.55
C ALA A 50 -5.88 -0.36 6.18
N ALA A 51 -6.18 -1.37 5.35
CA ALA A 51 -6.84 -1.17 4.06
C ALA A 51 -8.33 -0.85 4.18
N VAL A 52 -8.98 -1.29 5.27
CA VAL A 52 -10.42 -1.13 5.52
C VAL A 52 -10.73 0.18 6.25
N GLU A 53 -9.79 0.70 7.03
CA GLU A 53 -9.89 1.97 7.77
C GLU A 53 -9.88 3.22 6.88
N ARG A 54 -9.96 3.06 5.55
CA ARG A 54 -10.01 4.16 4.59
C ARG A 54 -11.20 5.08 4.89
N ARG A 55 -10.94 6.40 4.86
CA ARG A 55 -11.98 7.43 4.99
C ARG A 55 -12.78 7.56 3.69
N PRO A 56 -14.06 8.00 3.74
CA PRO A 56 -14.98 8.05 2.59
C PRO A 56 -14.61 9.06 1.48
N GLN A 57 -13.47 9.72 1.56
CA GLN A 57 -13.14 10.86 0.70
C GLN A 57 -11.96 10.52 -0.20
N ILE A 58 -12.31 9.97 -1.36
CA ILE A 58 -11.91 10.33 -2.74
C ILE A 58 -11.85 9.04 -3.57
N ASP A 59 -12.77 8.86 -4.51
CA ASP A 59 -12.74 7.83 -5.56
C ASP A 59 -11.54 8.06 -6.49
N SER A 60 -10.36 7.56 -6.12
CA SER A 60 -9.21 7.54 -7.03
C SER A 60 -8.56 6.17 -7.05
N VAL A 61 -8.09 5.78 -8.23
CA VAL A 61 -7.29 4.55 -8.46
C VAL A 61 -6.08 4.48 -7.53
N PHE A 62 -5.55 5.64 -7.09
CA PHE A 62 -4.41 5.71 -6.18
C PHE A 62 -4.73 5.26 -4.76
N ASP A 63 -5.98 5.41 -4.32
CA ASP A 63 -6.36 4.92 -3.02
C ASP A 63 -6.56 3.40 -3.03
N ASP A 64 -7.07 2.84 -4.12
CA ASP A 64 -7.14 1.39 -4.30
C ASP A 64 -5.73 0.81 -4.33
N LEU A 65 -4.79 1.50 -5.01
CA LEU A 65 -3.38 1.17 -4.99
C LEU A 65 -2.78 1.26 -3.57
N ALA A 66 -3.15 2.27 -2.79
CA ALA A 66 -2.72 2.42 -1.40
C ALA A 66 -3.26 1.29 -0.52
N CYS A 67 -4.54 0.93 -0.66
CA CYS A 67 -5.14 -0.17 0.08
C CYS A 67 -4.47 -1.50 -0.27
N LEU A 68 -4.26 -1.77 -1.56
CA LEU A 68 -3.53 -2.95 -2.02
C LEU A 68 -2.11 -2.98 -1.44
N HIS A 69 -1.40 -1.86 -1.46
CA HIS A 69 -0.07 -1.74 -0.88
C HIS A 69 -0.07 -2.07 0.62
N LEU A 70 -1.05 -1.57 1.38
CA LEU A 70 -1.19 -1.88 2.82
C LEU A 70 -1.50 -3.37 3.06
N MET A 71 -2.34 -4.00 2.23
CA MET A 71 -2.57 -5.45 2.27
C MET A 71 -1.28 -6.24 2.02
N VAL A 72 -0.47 -5.79 1.06
CA VAL A 72 0.85 -6.38 0.77
C VAL A 72 1.80 -6.20 1.94
N LEU A 73 1.87 -5.01 2.56
CA LEU A 73 2.68 -4.77 3.76
C LEU A 73 2.23 -5.63 4.95
N HIS A 74 0.92 -5.81 5.14
CA HIS A 74 0.39 -6.71 6.14
C HIS A 74 0.83 -8.15 5.87
N ALA A 75 0.64 -8.66 4.65
CA ALA A 75 1.09 -10.01 4.26
C ALA A 75 2.61 -10.19 4.43
N LEU A 76 3.38 -9.15 4.09
CA LEU A 76 4.83 -9.08 4.29
C LEU A 76 5.21 -9.26 5.76
N SER A 77 4.56 -8.49 6.65
CA SER A 77 4.82 -8.53 8.09
C SER A 77 4.51 -9.88 8.73
N LYS A 78 3.61 -10.67 8.12
CA LYS A 78 3.21 -11.98 8.61
C LYS A 78 4.10 -13.12 8.08
N ASN A 79 5.17 -12.82 7.33
CA ASN A 79 6.04 -13.82 6.69
C ASN A 79 5.27 -14.86 5.84
N LYS A 80 4.09 -14.49 5.30
CA LYS A 80 3.25 -15.39 4.51
C LYS A 80 3.74 -15.58 3.06
N PHE A 81 4.99 -15.23 2.70
CA PHE A 81 5.48 -15.37 1.31
C PHE A 81 5.46 -16.78 0.78
N ALA A 82 5.79 -17.76 1.63
CA ALA A 82 5.68 -19.15 1.24
C ALA A 82 4.25 -19.46 0.80
N HIS A 83 3.24 -18.99 1.54
CA HIS A 83 1.84 -19.26 1.25
C HIS A 83 1.29 -18.42 0.08
N ALA A 84 1.61 -17.13 0.00
CA ALA A 84 1.08 -16.23 -1.01
C ALA A 84 1.61 -16.55 -2.42
N PHE A 85 2.90 -16.91 -2.54
CA PHE A 85 3.46 -17.38 -3.81
C PHE A 85 2.86 -18.73 -4.22
N SER A 86 2.69 -19.66 -3.29
CA SER A 86 2.03 -20.95 -3.55
C SER A 86 0.57 -20.78 -4.00
N THR A 87 -0.18 -19.88 -3.38
CA THR A 87 -1.56 -19.58 -3.78
C THR A 87 -1.62 -18.94 -5.17
N GLN A 88 -0.72 -18.01 -5.49
CA GLN A 88 -0.66 -17.42 -6.84
C GLN A 88 -0.29 -18.47 -7.91
N ALA A 89 0.66 -19.37 -7.60
CA ALA A 89 1.05 -20.45 -8.50
C ALA A 89 -0.08 -21.47 -8.73
N GLN A 90 -0.84 -21.81 -7.68
CA GLN A 90 -2.00 -22.71 -7.78
C GLN A 90 -3.14 -22.12 -8.61
N VAL A 91 -3.45 -20.84 -8.44
CA VAL A 91 -4.46 -20.15 -9.24
C VAL A 91 -4.04 -20.06 -10.71
N HIS A 92 -2.76 -19.84 -11.00
CA HIS A 92 -2.26 -19.83 -12.37
C HIS A 92 -2.35 -21.21 -13.05
N GLN A 93 -2.11 -22.30 -12.32
CA GLN A 93 -2.27 -23.66 -12.85
C GLN A 93 -3.74 -24.00 -13.16
N GLN A 94 -4.68 -23.57 -12.32
CA GLN A 94 -6.11 -23.84 -12.50
C GLN A 94 -6.77 -23.05 -13.64
N VAL A 95 -6.19 -21.90 -14.03
CA VAL A 95 -6.71 -21.08 -15.15
C VAL A 95 -6.15 -21.55 -16.51
N THR A 96 -5.14 -22.42 -16.50
CA THR A 96 -4.47 -22.92 -17.73
C THR A 96 -4.80 -24.39 -18.03
N THR A 97 -5.82 -24.96 -17.38
CA THR A 97 -6.38 -26.28 -17.69
C THR A 97 -7.85 -26.13 -18.07
#